data_AF-A0A973HXR8-F1
#
_entry.id   AF-A0A973HXR8-F1
#
_cell.length_a   1.000
_cell.length_b   1.000
_cell.length_c   1.000
_cell.angle_alpha   90.00
_cell.angle_beta   90.00
_cell.angle_gamma   90.00
#
_symmetry.space_group_name_H-M   'P 1'
#
loop_
_entity.id
_entity.type
_entity.pdbx_description
1 polymer ?
#
loop_
_entity_poly.entity_id
_entity_poly.type
_entity_poly.pdbx_seq_one_letter_code
_entity_poly.pdbx_strand_id
1 'polypeptide(L)' 'MARGAHDRSLPLAIIGLGNPGPEYDGTRHNVGFDVADRIEQSLRRTTAGNTAGAQMTSGHYKWRRVHLLKPTRFMNL' A
#
# COMPACT_ATOMS: atom_id res chain seq x y z
N MET A 1 -10.76 -31.31 -1.47
CA MET A 1 -11.30 -30.30 -0.53
C MET A 1 -10.21 -29.96 0.50
N ALA A 2 -9.24 -29.11 0.16
CA ALA A 2 -8.18 -28.72 1.09
C ALA A 2 -8.65 -27.49 1.89
N ARG A 3 -8.92 -27.70 3.18
CA ARG A 3 -9.28 -26.65 4.14
C ARG A 3 -8.08 -25.72 4.36
N GLY A 4 -8.38 -24.43 4.50
CA GLY A 4 -7.42 -23.33 4.47
C GLY A 4 -6.24 -23.48 5.42
N ALA A 5 -5.04 -23.53 4.85
CA ALA A 5 -3.85 -23.16 5.58
C ALA A 5 -3.99 -21.68 5.95
N HIS A 6 -4.30 -21.39 7.21
CA HIS A 6 -4.15 -20.04 7.74
C HIS A 6 -2.71 -19.62 7.46
N ASP A 7 -2.55 -18.57 6.65
CA ASP A 7 -1.27 -17.92 6.43
C ASP A 7 -0.76 -17.46 7.80
N ARG A 8 0.11 -18.25 8.44
CA ARG A 8 0.74 -17.94 9.74
C ARG A 8 1.75 -16.80 9.64
N SER A 9 1.88 -16.25 8.44
CA SER A 9 2.80 -15.19 8.19
C SER A 9 2.13 -13.86 8.54
N LEU A 10 2.82 -13.05 9.36
CA LEU A 10 2.30 -11.75 9.76
C LEU A 10 2.00 -10.91 8.51
N PRO A 11 0.87 -10.18 8.48
CA PRO A 11 0.58 -9.28 7.36
C PRO A 11 1.75 -8.33 7.14
N LEU A 12 2.18 -8.19 5.89
CA LEU A 12 3.24 -7.25 5.53
C LEU A 12 2.63 -5.86 5.34
N ALA A 13 3.15 -4.85 6.02
CA ALA A 13 2.84 -3.46 5.76
C ALA A 13 3.94 -2.83 4.90
N ILE A 14 3.55 -2.23 3.78
CA ILE A 14 4.43 -1.47 2.88
C ILE A 14 3.91 -0.03 2.87
N ILE A 15 4.77 0.93 3.20
CA ILE A 15 4.42 2.35 3.25
C ILE A 15 5.19 3.07 2.15
N GLY A 16 4.47 3.60 1.18
CA GLY A 16 5.02 4.54 0.20
C GLY A 16 5.00 5.94 0.80
N LEU A 17 6.16 6.56 0.99
CA LEU A 17 6.26 7.94 1.47
C LEU A 17 6.23 8.93 0.30
N GLY A 18 5.56 10.05 0.52
CA GLY A 18 5.38 11.14 -0.44
C GLY A 18 4.41 12.19 0.09
N ASN A 19 4.21 13.26 -0.67
CA ASN A 19 3.22 14.29 -0.39
C ASN A 19 2.00 14.13 -1.29
N PRO A 20 0.77 14.29 -0.76
CA PRO A 20 -0.43 14.29 -1.58
C PRO A 20 -0.57 15.59 -2.38
N GLY A 21 -1.12 15.51 -3.59
CA GLY A 21 -1.43 16.66 -4.44
C GLY A 21 -0.70 16.59 -5.79
N PRO A 22 -1.34 17.04 -6.89
CA PRO A 22 -0.78 16.94 -8.24
C PRO A 22 0.54 17.71 -8.42
N GLU A 23 0.80 18.71 -7.59
CA GLU A 23 2.04 19.48 -7.58
C GLU A 23 3.28 18.68 -7.14
N TYR A 24 3.08 17.51 -6.53
CA TYR A 24 4.16 16.62 -6.08
C TYR A 24 4.39 15.42 -7.00
N ASP A 25 3.54 15.23 -8.02
CA ASP A 25 3.63 14.12 -8.97
C ASP A 25 4.96 14.14 -9.74
N GLY A 26 5.63 12.99 -9.82
CA GLY A 26 6.91 12.84 -10.52
C GLY A 26 8.12 13.51 -9.83
N THR A 27 7.94 14.09 -8.64
CA THR A 27 9.08 14.58 -7.85
C THR A 27 9.86 13.43 -7.23
N ARG A 28 11.18 13.59 -7.02
CA ARG A 28 12.02 12.57 -6.35
C ARG A 28 11.51 12.22 -4.94
N HIS A 29 10.79 13.15 -4.30
CA HIS A 29 10.20 12.96 -2.98
C HIS A 29 8.99 12.03 -2.99
N ASN A 30 8.30 11.91 -4.14
CA ASN A 30 7.12 11.07 -4.31
C ASN A 30 7.41 9.68 -4.89
N VAL A 31 8.69 9.31 -5.09
CA VAL A 31 9.05 7.99 -5.61
C VAL A 31 8.48 6.84 -4.77
N GLY A 32 8.27 7.05 -3.47
CA GLY A 32 7.61 6.07 -2.60
C GLY A 32 6.16 5.82 -2.97
N PHE A 33 5.41 6.84 -3.41
CA PHE A 33 4.05 6.68 -3.94
C PHE A 33 4.07 5.95 -5.29
N ASP A 34 4.99 6.29 -6.19
CA ASP A 34 5.11 5.62 -7.49
C ASP A 34 5.39 4.12 -7.35
N VAL A 35 6.31 3.76 -6.43
CA VAL A 35 6.62 2.36 -6.11
C VAL A 35 5.40 1.68 -5.49
N ALA A 36 4.69 2.35 -4.58
CA ALA A 36 3.47 1.81 -3.99
C ALA A 36 2.42 1.50 -5.05
N ASP A 37 2.17 2.42 -5.98
CA ASP A 37 1.21 2.24 -7.07
C ASP A 37 1.61 1.08 -7.99
N ARG A 38 2.92 0.91 -8.26
CA ARG A 38 3.41 -0.24 -9.03
C ARG A 38 3.22 -1.56 -8.29
N ILE A 39 3.44 -1.59 -6.98
CA ILE A 39 3.21 -2.79 -6.14
C ILE A 39 1.71 -3.11 -6.12
N GLU A 40 0.86 -2.10 -5.99
CA GLU A 40 -0.60 -2.24 -5.95
C GLU A 40 -1.13 -3.02 -7.17
N GLN A 41 -0.61 -2.73 -8.36
CA GLN A 41 -0.97 -3.42 -9.61
C GLN A 41 -0.62 -4.92 -9.59
N SER A 42 0.32 -5.33 -8.73
CA SER A 42 0.74 -6.73 -8.59
C SER A 42 -0.05 -7.48 -7.52
N LEU A 43 -0.91 -6.78 -6.75
CA LEU A 43 -1.72 -7.38 -5.71
C LEU A 43 -3.03 -7.92 -6.27
N ARG A 44 -3.43 -9.10 -5.81
CA ARG A 44 -4.85 -9.48 -5.84
C ARG A 44 -5.58 -8.67 -4.77
N ARG A 45 -6.07 -7.49 -5.17
CA ARG A 45 -6.75 -6.52 -4.29
C ARG A 45 -7.98 -7.13 -3.65
N THR A 46 -8.16 -6.86 -2.36
CA THR A 46 -9.34 -7.26 -1.59
C THR A 46 -10.12 -6.06 -1.08
N THR A 47 -9.42 -5.01 -0.64
CA THR A 47 -10.04 -3.77 -0.14
C THR A 47 -9.18 -2.56 -0.52
N ALA A 48 -9.83 -1.41 -0.70
CA ALA A 48 -9.18 -0.13 -0.91
C ALA A 48 -10.01 0.97 -0.25
N GLY A 49 -9.37 1.95 0.37
CA GLY A 49 -10.05 3.08 1.01
C GLY A 49 -9.11 3.90 1.89
N ASN A 50 -9.65 4.96 2.49
CA ASN A 50 -8.89 5.82 3.39
C ASN A 50 -9.00 5.31 4.84
N THR A 51 -7.89 5.15 5.54
CA THR A 51 -7.86 4.81 6.96
C THR A 51 -6.62 5.38 7.64
N ALA A 52 -6.74 5.76 8.92
CA ALA A 52 -5.63 6.25 9.74
C ALA A 52 -4.77 7.37 9.11
N GLY A 53 -5.36 8.22 8.27
CA GLY A 53 -4.62 9.29 7.57
C GLY A 53 -3.76 8.78 6.41
N ALA A 54 -4.12 7.66 5.79
CA ALA A 54 -3.49 7.11 4.59
C ALA A 54 -4.54 6.55 3.63
N GLN A 55 -4.23 6.58 2.32
CA GLN A 55 -4.87 5.70 1.35
C GLN A 55 -4.30 4.30 1.56
N MET A 56 -5.17 3.35 1.87
CA MET A 56 -4.79 1.97 2.15
C MET A 56 -5.41 1.04 1.13
N THR A 57 -4.58 0.19 0.54
CA THR A 57 -5.02 -0.96 -0.25
C THR A 57 -4.55 -2.23 0.42
N SER A 58 -5.46 -3.17 0.62
CA SER A 58 -5.12 -4.51 1.07
C SER A 58 -5.32 -5.51 -0.04
N GLY A 59 -4.48 -6.53 -0.06
CA GLY A 59 -4.59 -7.61 -1.00
C GLY A 59 -3.66 -8.76 -0.64
N HIS A 60 -3.50 -9.67 -1.59
CA HIS A 60 -2.56 -10.76 -1.48
C HIS A 60 -1.53 -10.67 -2.59
N TYR A 61 -0.27 -10.89 -2.22
CA TYR A 61 0.77 -11.25 -3.16
C TYR A 61 1.13 -12.71 -2.93
N LYS A 62 0.77 -13.58 -3.89
CA LYS A 62 0.77 -15.04 -3.70
C LYS A 62 -0.09 -15.41 -2.47
N TRP A 63 0.50 -16.07 -1.46
CA TRP A 63 -0.18 -16.44 -0.22
C TRP A 63 -0.12 -15.36 0.86
N ARG A 64 0.79 -14.38 0.73
CA ARG A 64 1.04 -13.37 1.77
C ARG A 64 0.00 -12.26 1.69
N ARG A 65 -0.64 -11.96 2.82
CA ARG A 65 -1.44 -10.75 2.98
C ARG A 65 -0.55 -9.49 3.05
N VAL A 66 -0.87 -8.50 2.23
CA VAL A 66 -0.15 -7.22 2.12
C VAL A 66 -1.10 -6.06 2.36
N HIS A 67 -0.65 -5.10 3.16
CA HIS A 67 -1.25 -3.80 3.40
C HIS A 67 -0.32 -2.73 2.82
N LEU A 68 -0.78 -2.06 1.78
CA LEU A 68 -0.08 -0.95 1.16
C LEU A 68 -0.70 0.36 1.65
N LEU A 69 0.14 1.28 2.15
CA LEU A 69 -0.30 2.57 2.67
C LEU A 69 0.42 3.72 1.96
N LYS A 70 -0.33 4.74 1.55
CA LYS A 70 0.16 6.05 1.10
C LYS A 70 -0.38 7.12 2.05
N PRO A 71 0.41 7.63 3.01
CA PRO A 71 -0.03 8.66 3.95
C PRO A 71 -0.58 9.89 3.22
N THR A 72 -1.67 10.48 3.73
CA THR A 72 -2.30 11.68 3.16
C THR A 72 -1.93 12.94 3.93
N ARG A 73 -0.82 12.90 4.69
CA ARG A 73 -0.24 14.07 5.36
C ARG A 73 1.08 14.41 4.69
N PHE A 74 1.42 15.69 4.69
CA PHE A 74 2.72 16.16 4.22
C PHE A 74 3.85 15.55 5.07
N MET A 75 4.93 15.15 4.43
CA MET A 75 6.11 14.56 5.09
C MET A 75 6.85 15.55 6.00
N ASN A 76 6.60 16.86 5.85
CA ASN A 76 7.35 17.92 6.53
C ASN A 76 6.62 18.52 7.74
N LEU A 77 5.85 17.73 8.50
CA LEU A 77 5.22 18.21 9.74
C LEU A 77 5.91 17.66 11.00
#